data_AF-A0A6C0KTN3-F1
#
_entry.id   AF-A0A6C0KTN3-F1
#
_cell.length_a   1.000
_cell.length_b   1.000
_cell.length_c   1.000
_cell.angle_alpha   90.00
_cell.angle_beta   90.00
_cell.angle_gamma   90.00
#
_symmetry.space_group_name_H-M   'P 1'
#
loop_
_entity.id
_entity.type
_entity.pdbx_description
1 polymer ?
#
loop_
_entity_poly.entity_id
_entity_poly.type
_entity_poly.pdbx_seq_one_letter_code
_entity_poly.pdbx_strand_id
1 'polypeptide(L)' 'MENQSQNTNNTIEQMVLFEVNIDFDEASVAWNANKKKLADGMYKYVCPYCSKTGRRCGRNSVTNSDFCKIHTK' A
#
# COMPACT_ATOMS: atom_id res chain seq x y z
N MET A 1 -7.49 53.94 20.93
CA MET A 1 -6.49 52.92 21.33
C MET A 1 -7.25 51.82 22.06
N GLU A 2 -7.76 50.85 21.31
CA GLU A 2 -8.51 49.74 21.88
C GLU A 2 -7.62 48.50 21.83
N ASN A 3 -7.25 48.02 23.01
CA ASN A 3 -6.38 46.88 23.21
C ASN A 3 -7.14 45.62 22.80
N GLN A 4 -6.81 45.07 21.64
CA GLN A 4 -7.17 43.70 21.29
C GLN A 4 -6.27 42.77 22.10
N SER A 5 -6.79 42.23 23.19
CA SER A 5 -6.11 41.16 23.92
C SER A 5 -7.10 40.09 24.31
N GLN A 6 -6.63 38.85 24.16
CA GLN A 6 -7.15 37.59 24.69
C GLN A 6 -8.20 36.90 23.80
N ASN A 7 -7.76 35.89 23.03
CA ASN A 7 -8.10 34.49 23.32
C ASN A 7 -7.33 33.50 22.41
N THR A 8 -6.06 33.21 22.71
CA THR A 8 -5.26 32.19 21.99
C THR A 8 -5.42 30.78 22.58
N ASN A 9 -6.40 30.55 23.45
CA ASN A 9 -6.43 29.37 24.31
C ASN A 9 -7.31 28.22 23.81
N ASN A 10 -7.89 28.28 22.60
CA ASN A 10 -9.04 27.43 22.28
C ASN A 10 -8.91 26.43 21.11
N THR A 11 -7.70 26.03 20.67
CA THR A 11 -7.60 24.93 19.66
C THR A 11 -6.28 24.16 19.67
N ILE A 12 -5.68 23.91 20.83
CA ILE A 12 -4.56 22.93 20.95
C ILE A 12 -5.08 21.55 21.41
N GLU A 13 -6.35 21.42 21.79
CA GLU A 13 -6.89 20.22 22.44
C GLU A 13 -7.31 19.05 21.52
N GLN A 14 -7.08 19.12 20.20
CA GLN A 14 -7.41 18.00 19.29
C GLN A 14 -6.31 17.61 18.31
N MET A 15 -5.03 17.71 18.70
CA MET A 15 -4.00 16.88 18.06
C MET A 15 -3.99 15.52 18.76
N VAL A 16 -4.89 14.63 18.34
CA VAL A 16 -4.81 13.21 18.69
C VAL A 16 -3.45 12.72 18.21
N LEU A 17 -2.55 12.46 19.16
CA LEU A 17 -1.25 11.87 18.88
C LEU A 17 -1.53 10.40 18.51
N PHE A 18 -1.78 10.14 17.23
CA PHE A 18 -1.95 8.76 16.76
C PHE A 18 -0.67 8.00 17.08
N GLU A 19 -0.81 6.91 17.82
CA GLU A 19 0.28 5.97 18.04
C GLU A 19 0.67 5.38 16.68
N VAL A 20 1.88 5.71 16.22
CA VAL A 20 2.38 5.28 14.91
C VAL A 20 2.92 3.86 15.04
N ASN A 21 2.02 2.89 14.95
CA ASN A 21 2.36 1.47 14.91
C ASN A 21 2.55 1.03 13.45
N ILE A 22 3.77 1.20 12.92
CA ILE A 22 4.14 0.76 11.56
C ILE A 22 4.80 -0.62 11.64
N ASP A 23 4.10 -1.64 11.14
CA ASP A 23 4.68 -2.97 10.90
C ASP A 23 5.35 -3.00 9.52
N PHE A 24 6.69 -2.91 9.51
CA PHE A 24 7.47 -2.99 8.28
C PHE A 24 7.57 -4.41 7.71
N ASP A 25 7.44 -5.44 8.55
CA ASP A 25 7.54 -6.83 8.12
C ASP A 25 6.28 -7.22 7.34
N GLU A 26 5.10 -6.92 7.88
CA GLU A 26 3.83 -7.13 7.18
C GLU A 26 3.77 -6.31 5.88
N ALA A 27 4.18 -5.04 5.93
CA ALA A 27 4.24 -4.20 4.74
C ALA A 27 5.18 -4.77 3.67
N SER A 28 6.33 -5.31 4.07
CA SER A 28 7.29 -5.96 3.17
C SER A 28 6.70 -7.24 2.55
N VAL A 29 6.03 -8.07 3.35
CA VAL A 29 5.35 -9.28 2.86
C VAL A 29 4.25 -8.92 1.86
N ALA A 30 3.43 -7.92 2.16
CA ALA A 30 2.37 -7.46 1.26
C ALA A 30 2.93 -6.91 -0.07
N TRP A 31 4.03 -6.15 -0.01
CA TRP A 31 4.71 -5.64 -1.20
C TRP A 31 5.29 -6.77 -2.07
N ASN A 32 5.89 -7.78 -1.42
CA ASN A 32 6.40 -8.98 -2.09
C ASN A 32 5.29 -9.94 -2.55
N ALA A 33 4.07 -9.85 -2.02
CA ALA A 33 2.97 -10.72 -2.46
C ALA A 33 2.51 -10.39 -3.89
N ASN A 34 2.62 -9.12 -4.30
CA ASN A 34 2.19 -8.63 -5.61
C ASN A 34 3.33 -8.51 -6.63
N LYS A 35 4.57 -8.78 -6.21
CA LYS A 35 5.78 -8.65 -7.02
C LYS A 35 6.61 -9.91 -6.92
N LYS A 36 7.33 -10.26 -7.98
CA LYS A 36 8.36 -11.28 -7.92
C LYS A 36 9.71 -10.71 -8.26
N LYS A 37 10.72 -11.14 -7.51
CA LYS A 37 12.11 -10.85 -7.78
C LYS A 37 12.58 -11.65 -8.99
N LEU A 38 13.27 -10.99 -9.89
CA LEU A 38 13.93 -11.58 -11.06
C LEU A 38 15.40 -11.84 -10.74
N ALA A 39 16.06 -12.65 -11.58
CA ALA A 39 17.45 -13.04 -11.39
C ALA A 39 18.43 -11.85 -11.45
N ASP A 40 18.07 -10.78 -12.15
CA ASP A 40 18.81 -9.52 -12.27
C ASP A 40 18.59 -8.55 -11.09
N GLY A 41 17.85 -8.98 -10.06
CA GLY A 41 17.52 -8.14 -8.91
C GLY A 41 16.37 -7.17 -9.16
N MET A 42 15.76 -7.17 -10.35
CA MET A 42 14.58 -6.38 -10.65
C MET A 42 13.31 -7.03 -10.10
N TYR A 43 12.23 -6.26 -10.04
CA TYR A 43 10.92 -6.76 -9.63
C TYR A 43 9.90 -6.59 -10.76
N LYS A 44 9.02 -7.58 -10.92
CA LYS A 44 7.86 -7.48 -11.82
C LYS A 44 6.58 -7.78 -11.06
N TYR A 45 5.52 -7.07 -11.41
CA TYR A 45 4.18 -7.34 -10.91
C TYR A 45 3.67 -8.71 -11.37
N VAL A 46 2.92 -9.35 -10.50
CA VAL A 46 2.36 -10.69 -10.70
C VAL A 46 0.85 -10.60 -10.73
N CYS A 47 0.22 -11.42 -11.57
CA CYS A 47 -1.23 -11.48 -11.69
C CYS A 47 -1.88 -11.93 -10.37
N PRO A 48 -2.86 -11.17 -9.82
CA PRO A 48 -3.47 -11.46 -8.52
C PRO A 48 -4.51 -12.59 -8.58
N TYR A 49 -4.80 -13.11 -9.77
CA TYR A 49 -5.82 -14.15 -9.95
C TYR A 49 -5.49 -15.40 -9.13
N CYS A 50 -6.48 -15.86 -8.36
CA CYS A 50 -6.45 -17.13 -7.65
C CYS A 50 -7.41 -18.11 -8.34
N SER A 51 -6.92 -19.32 -8.63
CA SER A 51 -7.76 -20.39 -9.17
C SER A 51 -8.79 -20.84 -8.13
N LYS A 52 -9.84 -21.54 -8.59
CA LYS A 52 -10.82 -22.20 -7.71
C LYS A 52 -10.19 -23.21 -6.73
N THR A 53 -8.99 -23.70 -7.05
CA THR A 53 -8.20 -24.60 -6.20
C THR A 53 -7.28 -23.86 -5.23
N GLY A 54 -7.35 -22.52 -5.15
CA GLY A 54 -6.56 -21.69 -4.24
C GLY A 54 -5.13 -21.39 -4.73
N ARG A 55 -4.74 -21.81 -5.93
CA ARG A 55 -3.40 -21.53 -6.47
C ARG A 55 -3.35 -20.13 -7.07
N ARG A 56 -2.38 -19.32 -6.63
CA ARG A 56 -2.10 -18.00 -7.21
C ARG A 56 -1.48 -18.13 -8.60
N CYS A 57 -1.84 -17.22 -9.49
CA CYS A 57 -1.20 -17.09 -10.79
C CYS A 57 0.25 -16.61 -10.63
N GLY A 58 1.23 -17.31 -11.20
CA GLY A 58 2.65 -16.89 -11.19
C GLY A 58 3.08 -16.04 -12.39
N ARG A 59 2.13 -15.70 -13.28
CA ARG A 59 2.40 -14.96 -14.53
C ARG A 59 2.51 -13.47 -14.25
N ASN A 60 3.31 -12.79 -15.08
CA ASN A 60 3.46 -11.34 -14.99
C ASN A 60 2.15 -10.66 -15.38
N SER A 61 1.86 -9.54 -14.73
CA SER A 61 0.82 -8.63 -15.22
C SER A 61 1.26 -7.99 -16.54
N VAL A 62 0.29 -7.58 -17.37
CA VAL A 62 0.57 -6.85 -18.61
C VAL A 62 0.64 -5.35 -18.36
N THR A 63 1.23 -4.61 -19.29
CA THR A 63 1.24 -3.15 -19.24
C THR A 63 -0.18 -2.62 -19.15
N ASN A 64 -0.44 -1.72 -18.20
CA ASN A 64 -1.76 -1.11 -17.92
C ASN A 64 -2.85 -2.08 -17.43
N SER A 65 -2.48 -3.23 -16.86
CA SER A 65 -3.43 -4.11 -16.18
C SER A 65 -2.78 -4.81 -14.99
N ASP A 66 -3.57 -5.12 -13.98
CA ASP A 66 -3.12 -5.96 -12.86
C ASP A 66 -3.08 -7.44 -13.26
N PHE A 67 -3.75 -7.83 -14.34
CA PHE A 67 -3.88 -9.23 -14.75
C PHE A 67 -2.85 -9.63 -15.82
N CYS A 68 -2.56 -10.93 -15.90
CA CYS A 68 -1.81 -11.49 -17.03
C CYS A 68 -2.70 -11.59 -18.28
N LYS A 69 -2.09 -11.80 -19.45
CA LYS A 69 -2.77 -11.95 -20.75
C LYS A 69 -3.95 -12.94 -20.80
N ILE A 70 -4.01 -13.87 -19.85
CA ILE A 70 -5.02 -14.94 -19.79
C ILE A 70 -6.16 -14.60 -18.82
N HIS A 71 -5.91 -13.68 -17.87
CA HIS A 71 -6.89 -13.21 -16.88
C HIS A 71 -7.30 -11.74 -17.10
N THR A 72 -6.72 -11.07 -18.09
CA THR A 72 -7.29 -9.85 -18.70
C THR A 72 -8.62 -10.24 -19.31
N LYS A 73 -9.71 -9.80 -18.67
CA LYS A 73 -11.06 -9.87 -19.24
C LYS A 73 -11.24 -8.83 -20.33
#